data_AF-A0A6V7JRS3-F1
#
_entry.id   AF-A0A6V7JRS3-F1
#
_cell.length_a   1.000
_cell.length_b   1.000
_cell.length_c   1.000
_cell.angle_alpha   90.00
_cell.angle_beta   90.00
_cell.angle_gamma   90.00
#
_symmetry.space_group_name_H-M   'P 1'
#
loop_
_entity.id
_entity.type
_entity.pdbx_description
1 polymer ?
#
loop_
_entity_poly.entity_id
_entity_poly.type
_entity_poly.pdbx_seq_one_letter_code
_entity_poly.pdbx_strand_id
1 'polypeptide(L)' 'GVMFPPYSETEDGFEQQWAINHLAHFLLTSLLMPLLCNAGSAENYARVVNISSCAHLLGEIDFDDINH' A
#
# COMPACT_ATOMS: atom_id res chain seq x y z
N GLY A 1 8.54 -2.60 3.61
CA GLY A 1 8.52 -2.60 2.14
C GLY A 1 9.80 -3.19 1.58
N VAL A 2 9.82 -3.49 0.30
CA VAL A 2 10.99 -3.92 -0.48
C VAL A 2 11.39 -2.83 -1.48
N MET A 3 12.63 -2.84 -1.96
CA MET A 3 13.13 -1.83 -2.89
C MET A 3 14.10 -2.47 -3.88
N PHE A 4 13.84 -2.32 -5.18
CA PHE A 4 14.60 -2.94 -6.27
C PHE A 4 14.86 -4.45 -6.07
N PRO A 5 13.84 -5.27 -5.72
CA PRO A 5 14.01 -6.71 -5.80
C PRO A 5 14.18 -7.14 -7.27
N PRO A 6 14.79 -8.31 -7.55
CA PRO A 6 14.65 -8.93 -8.86
C PRO A 6 13.17 -9.05 -9.23
N TYR A 7 12.83 -8.86 -10.50
CA TYR A 7 11.44 -8.98 -10.95
C TYR A 7 10.87 -10.35 -10.59
N SER A 8 9.72 -10.33 -9.91
CA SER A 8 8.93 -11.51 -9.63
C SER A 8 7.48 -11.10 -9.39
N GLU A 9 6.57 -12.07 -9.54
CA GLU A 9 5.16 -11.91 -9.25
C GLU A 9 4.80 -12.65 -7.96
N THR A 10 3.82 -12.13 -7.23
CA THR A 10 3.21 -12.84 -6.10
C THR A 10 2.31 -13.99 -6.60
N GLU A 11 1.86 -14.85 -5.68
CA GLU A 11 0.90 -15.92 -6.01
C GLU A 11 -0.42 -15.39 -6.60
N ASP A 12 -0.76 -14.13 -6.31
CA ASP A 12 -1.95 -13.44 -6.84
C ASP A 12 -1.71 -12.79 -8.22
N GLY A 13 -0.50 -12.89 -8.79
CA GLY A 13 -0.16 -12.36 -10.12
C GLY A 13 0.16 -10.87 -10.16
N PHE A 14 0.62 -10.27 -9.05
CA PHE A 14 1.06 -8.88 -9.01
C PHE A 14 2.58 -8.78 -8.92
N GLU A 15 3.17 -7.76 -9.56
CA GLU A 15 4.59 -7.43 -9.37
C GLU A 15 4.91 -7.27 -7.87
N GLN A 16 6.02 -7.86 -7.43
CA GLN A 16 6.35 -8.02 -6.02
C GLN A 16 6.45 -6.70 -5.25
N GLN A 17 7.11 -5.67 -5.79
CA GLN A 17 7.24 -4.38 -5.13
C GLN A 17 5.88 -3.65 -5.04
N TRP A 18 5.06 -3.71 -6.08
CA TRP A 18 3.70 -3.20 -6.13
C TRP A 18 2.79 -3.86 -5.10
N ALA A 19 2.81 -5.19 -5.07
CA ALA A 19 2.04 -5.99 -4.14
C ALA A 19 2.41 -5.71 -2.68
N ILE A 20 3.70 -5.77 -2.35
CA ILE A 20 4.18 -5.65 -0.97
C ILE A 20 4.06 -4.21 -0.46
N ASN A 21 4.45 -3.22 -1.27
CA ASN A 21 4.54 -1.83 -0.79
C ASN A 21 3.21 -1.08 -0.89
N HIS A 22 2.30 -1.49 -1.77
CA HIS A 22 1.04 -0.78 -2.00
C HIS A 22 -0.19 -1.64 -1.77
N LEU A 23 -0.41 -2.68 -2.59
CA LEU A 23 -1.67 -3.44 -2.58
C LEU A 23 -1.96 -4.10 -1.22
N ALA A 24 -0.95 -4.73 -0.62
CA ALA A 24 -1.10 -5.36 0.70
C ALA A 24 -1.46 -4.34 1.79
N HIS A 25 -0.86 -3.14 1.76
CA HIS A 25 -1.14 -2.08 2.72
C HIS A 25 -2.54 -1.47 2.51
N PHE A 26 -2.94 -1.29 1.25
CA PHE A 26 -4.29 -0.87 0.88
C PHE A 26 -5.34 -1.86 1.37
N LEU A 27 -5.13 -3.16 1.11
CA LEU A 27 -6.03 -4.23 1.55
C LEU A 27 -6.12 -4.28 3.07
N LEU A 28 -4.97 -4.27 3.77
CA LEU A 28 -4.94 -4.26 5.24
C LEU A 28 -5.71 -3.07 5.81
N THR A 29 -5.48 -1.87 5.27
CA THR A 29 -6.18 -0.65 5.72
C THR A 29 -7.68 -0.75 5.46
N SER A 30 -8.08 -1.26 4.30
CA SER A 30 -9.48 -1.47 3.93
C SER A 30 -10.18 -2.43 4.89
N LEU A 31 -9.52 -3.55 5.22
CA LEU A 31 -10.04 -4.55 6.15
C LEU A 31 -10.15 -4.01 7.59
N LEU A 32 -9.23 -3.15 8.00
CA LEU A 32 -9.23 -2.54 9.34
C LEU A 32 -10.15 -1.32 9.44
N MET A 33 -10.64 -0.77 8.32
CA MET A 33 -11.40 0.48 8.30
C MET A 33 -12.58 0.49 9.29
N PRO A 34 -13.43 -0.55 9.39
CA PRO A 34 -14.52 -0.56 10.36
C PRO A 34 -14.03 -0.46 11.82
N LEU A 35 -12.93 -1.13 12.14
CA LEU A 35 -12.33 -1.11 13.48
C LEU A 35 -11.70 0.25 13.78
N LEU A 36 -11.03 0.86 12.81
CA LEU A 36 -10.44 2.20 12.94
C LEU A 36 -11.52 3.26 13.17
N CYS A 37 -12.63 3.20 12.43
CA CYS A 37 -13.77 4.10 12.63
C CYS A 37 -14.39 3.93 14.03
N ASN A 38 -14.48 2.70 14.54
CA ASN A 38 -15.03 2.44 15.88
C ASN A 38 -14.07 2.81 17.02
N ALA A 39 -12.75 2.71 16.79
CA ALA A 39 -11.74 3.03 17.79
C ALA A 39 -11.53 4.56 17.94
N GLY A 40 -11.83 5.33 16.90
CA GLY A 40 -11.76 6.79 16.93
C GLY A 40 -12.93 7.44 17.67
N SER A 41 -12.69 8.62 18.24
CA SER A 41 -13.70 9.51 18.81
C SER A 41 -13.38 10.96 18.45
N ALA A 42 -14.31 11.88 18.75
CA ALA A 42 -14.10 13.31 18.52
C ALA A 42 -12.90 13.90 19.29
N GLU A 43 -12.50 13.27 20.39
CA GLU A 43 -11.41 13.72 21.25
C GLU A 43 -10.12 12.91 21.04
N ASN A 44 -10.20 11.72 20.44
CA ASN A 44 -9.07 10.85 20.17
C ASN A 44 -9.22 10.08 18.85
N TYR A 45 -8.51 10.53 17.82
CA TYR A 45 -8.62 10.00 16.46
C TYR A 45 -7.74 8.75 16.26
N ALA A 46 -8.33 7.70 15.70
CA ALA A 46 -7.55 6.63 15.06
C ALA A 46 -6.84 7.19 13.82
N ARG A 47 -5.59 6.75 13.58
CA ARG A 47 -4.77 7.23 12.46
C ARG A 47 -4.09 6.06 11.76
N VAL A 48 -4.01 6.16 10.44
CA VAL A 48 -3.19 5.32 9.57
C VAL A 48 -2.04 6.17 9.06
N VAL A 49 -0.81 5.68 9.16
CA VAL A 49 0.39 6.39 8.70
C VAL A 49 1.10 5.52 7.66
N ASN A 50 1.10 5.98 6.41
CA ASN A 50 1.81 5.32 5.32
C ASN A 50 3.23 5.89 5.22
N ILE A 51 4.23 5.01 5.26
CA ILE A 51 5.64 5.38 5.12
C ILE A 51 6.03 5.23 3.65
N SER A 52 6.46 6.34 3.04
CA SER A 52 6.97 6.37 1.67
C SER A 52 8.50 6.57 1.66
N SER A 53 9.08 6.72 0.47
CA SER A 53 10.50 6.97 0.23
C SER A 53 10.67 8.19 -0.68
N CYS A 54 11.83 8.86 -0.66
CA CYS A 54 12.15 9.92 -1.62
C CYS A 54 12.08 9.46 -3.08
N ALA A 55 12.19 8.15 -3.33
CA ALA A 55 12.04 7.54 -4.65
C ALA A 55 10.67 7.80 -5.31
N HIS A 56 9.62 8.15 -4.56
CA HIS A 56 8.31 8.50 -5.13
C HIS A 56 8.38 9.73 -6.06
N LEU A 57 9.41 10.58 -5.93
CA LEU A 57 9.62 11.75 -6.80
C LEU A 57 10.16 11.37 -8.18
N LEU A 58 10.64 10.13 -8.35
CA LEU A 58 11.28 9.64 -9.58
C LEU A 58 10.38 8.72 -10.41
N GLY A 59 9.28 8.24 -9.84
CA GLY A 59 8.37 7.29 -10.49
C GLY A 59 7.03 7.91 -10.80
N GLU A 60 6.34 7.33 -11.76
CA GLU A 60 4.94 7.61 -12.10
C GLU A 60 4.16 6.30 -12.12
N ILE A 61 2.84 6.40 -11.96
CA ILE A 61 1.95 5.25 -12.09
C ILE A 61 1.57 5.14 -13.57
N ASP A 62 1.87 4.00 -14.19
CA ASP A 62 1.26 3.63 -15.45
C ASP A 62 -0.15 3.10 -15.16
N PHE A 63 -1.17 3.85 -15.57
CA PHE A 63 -2.56 3.45 -15.38
C PHE A 63 -3.09 2.59 -16.54
N ASP A 64 -2.42 2.61 -17.69
CA ASP A 64 -2.76 1.74 -18.82
C ASP A 64 -2.32 0.30 -18.53
N ASP A 65 -1.28 0.13 -17.70
CA ASP A 65 -0.83 -1.17 -17.19
C ASP A 65 -0.61 -1.19 -15.67
N ILE A 66 -1.69 -0.99 -14.91
CA ILE A 66 -1.62 -0.86 -13.44
C ILE A 66 -1.12 -2.11 -12.71
N ASN A 67 -1.07 -3.27 -13.39
CA ASN A 67 -0.60 -4.52 -12.82
C ASN A 67 0.72 -4.98 -13.43
N HIS A 68 1.29 -4.27 -14.42
CA HIS A 68 2.50 -4.68 -15.14
C HIS A 68 3.38 -3.51 -15.59
#